data_AF-H2YQZ1-F1
#
_entry.id   AF-H2YQZ1-F1
#
_cell.length_a   1.000
_cell.length_b   1.000
_cell.length_c   1.000
_cell.angle_alpha   90.00
_cell.angle_beta   90.00
_cell.angle_gamma   90.00
#
_symmetry.space_group_name_H-M   'P 1'
#
loop_
_entity.id
_entity.type
_entity.pdbx_description
1 polymer ?
#
loop_
_entity_poly.entity_id
_entity_poly.type
_entity_poly.pdbx_seq_one_letter_code
_entity_poly.pdbx_strand_id
1 'polypeptide(L)'
;MAQQVEVARSEDFKVDTESIKRKAMEAKVKAEEERRKQHTAMKQLNKEASGHRLYGRTRRTHSQTTTDSESTCTTPTSTDDGESDWESPDYSLGQPFPNLEVMDYADNETVPGLISMLEHRIGRMNAIKKRVSRYGEIFRSNLSSCTQHEQSVQQQLKDCEADLANKTKELNKLDRQVKKLESKNQVLTRTTQVFEKEKKQLQDQLSDAEAMLKSSQSDSRRLEMKMKGAVANTKAHVEKECEKRVRTVQTEMQEKMWVKDERLRQLKNIISTGGGREGRPTAARRCQT
;
A
#
# COMPACT_ATOMS: atom_id res chain seq x y z
N MET A 1 55.03 7.26 27.98
CA MET A 1 54.41 6.89 26.69
C MET A 1 53.07 6.17 26.85
N ALA A 2 52.86 5.30 27.85
CA ALA A 2 51.57 4.58 28.01
C ALA A 2 50.34 5.49 28.26
N GLN A 3 50.48 6.55 29.05
CA GLN A 3 49.37 7.50 29.33
C GLN A 3 48.93 8.35 28.13
N GLN A 4 49.81 8.59 27.15
CA GLN A 4 49.44 9.39 25.96
C GLN A 4 48.66 8.55 24.93
N VAL A 5 48.84 7.23 24.91
CA VAL A 5 48.11 6.32 23.99
C VAL A 5 46.68 6.07 24.47
N GLU A 6 46.45 6.10 25.78
CA GLU A 6 45.12 5.85 26.38
C GLU A 6 44.20 7.08 26.28
N VAL A 7 44.76 8.29 26.35
CA VAL A 7 44.03 9.54 26.10
C VAL A 7 43.63 9.65 24.62
N ALA A 8 44.53 9.33 23.68
CA ALA A 8 44.24 9.34 22.25
C ALA A 8 43.10 8.36 21.86
N ARG A 9 43.10 7.14 22.42
CA ARG A 9 41.99 6.18 22.22
C ARG A 9 40.65 6.67 22.79
N SER A 10 40.67 7.45 23.86
CA SER A 10 39.44 7.96 24.49
C SER A 10 38.82 9.13 23.73
N GLU A 11 39.64 9.93 23.02
CA GLU A 11 39.19 11.04 22.20
C GLU A 11 38.65 10.56 20.84
N ASP A 12 39.34 9.63 20.18
CA ASP A 12 38.89 9.05 18.91
C ASP A 12 37.55 8.31 19.04
N PHE A 13 37.33 7.58 20.14
CA PHE A 13 36.07 6.87 20.39
C PHE A 13 34.90 7.83 20.73
N LYS A 14 35.19 8.96 21.38
CA LYS A 14 34.18 10.01 21.64
C LYS A 14 33.76 10.72 20.36
N VAL A 15 34.70 11.00 19.47
CA VAL A 15 34.42 11.61 18.14
C VAL A 15 33.50 10.72 17.31
N ASP A 16 33.69 9.40 17.36
CA ASP A 16 32.86 8.45 16.61
C ASP A 16 31.42 8.38 17.14
N THR A 17 31.23 8.42 18.47
CA THR A 17 29.87 8.43 19.07
C THR A 17 29.11 9.73 18.81
N GLU A 18 29.77 10.89 18.85
CA GLU A 18 29.17 12.18 18.50
C GLU A 18 28.83 12.27 17.01
N SER A 19 29.69 11.74 16.13
CA SER A 19 29.44 11.63 14.69
C SER A 19 28.20 10.78 14.38
N ILE A 20 28.06 9.64 15.07
CA ILE A 20 26.89 8.75 14.94
C ILE A 20 25.62 9.45 15.43
N LYS A 21 25.66 10.13 16.58
CA LYS A 21 24.52 10.91 17.09
C LYS A 21 24.11 12.03 16.14
N ARG A 22 25.09 12.73 15.55
CA ARG A 22 24.85 13.82 14.59
C ARG A 22 24.16 13.30 13.32
N LYS A 23 24.68 12.21 12.73
CA LYS A 23 24.04 11.53 11.58
C LYS A 23 22.64 11.01 11.91
N ALA A 24 22.43 10.47 13.11
CA ALA A 24 21.12 10.02 13.55
C ALA A 24 20.12 11.17 13.72
N MET A 25 20.56 12.33 14.24
CA MET A 25 19.72 13.53 14.31
C MET A 25 19.40 14.08 12.92
N GLU A 26 20.37 14.14 12.02
CA GLU A 26 20.17 14.60 10.65
C GLU A 26 19.18 13.71 9.88
N ALA A 27 19.28 12.39 10.07
CA ALA A 27 18.32 11.45 9.51
C ALA A 27 16.91 11.63 10.08
N LYS A 28 16.78 11.90 11.39
CA LYS A 28 15.48 12.21 12.02
C LYS A 28 14.87 13.50 11.49
N VAL A 29 15.66 14.56 11.37
CA VAL A 29 15.19 15.85 10.81
C VAL A 29 14.72 15.66 9.37
N LYS A 30 15.49 14.94 8.55
CA LYS A 30 15.13 14.66 7.15
C LYS A 30 13.84 13.84 7.02
N ALA A 31 13.66 12.82 7.86
CA ALA A 31 12.45 12.00 7.88
C ALA A 31 11.21 12.80 8.32
N GLU A 32 11.36 13.72 9.28
CA GLU A 32 10.27 14.59 9.74
C GLU A 32 9.89 15.63 8.70
N GLU A 33 10.86 16.17 7.96
CA GLU A 33 10.61 17.07 6.84
C GLU A 33 9.88 16.35 5.68
N GLU A 34 10.24 15.10 5.39
CA GLU A 34 9.52 14.26 4.42
C GLU A 34 8.09 13.97 4.88
N ARG A 35 7.87 13.65 6.17
CA ARG A 35 6.51 13.50 6.72
C ARG A 35 5.69 14.78 6.58
N ARG A 36 6.27 15.96 6.82
CA ARG A 36 5.60 17.25 6.62
C ARG A 36 5.26 17.51 5.15
N LYS A 37 6.15 17.16 4.23
CA LYS A 37 5.89 17.25 2.78
C LYS A 37 4.76 16.31 2.36
N GLN A 38 4.77 15.06 2.83
CA GLN A 38 3.70 14.09 2.56
C GLN A 38 2.36 14.56 3.13
N HIS A 39 2.33 15.07 4.37
CA HIS A 39 1.11 15.59 4.99
C HIS A 39 0.56 16.79 4.21
N THR A 40 1.43 17.71 3.77
CA THR A 40 1.01 18.86 2.93
C THR A 40 0.47 18.41 1.58
N ALA A 41 1.14 17.46 0.91
CA ALA A 41 0.68 16.88 -0.36
C ALA A 41 -0.67 16.17 -0.20
N MET A 42 -0.86 15.42 0.89
CA MET A 42 -2.12 14.75 1.19
C MET A 42 -3.26 15.75 1.45
N LYS A 43 -2.96 16.85 2.14
CA LYS A 43 -3.92 17.95 2.37
C LYS A 43 -4.33 18.62 1.07
N GLN A 44 -3.39 18.80 0.14
CA GLN A 44 -3.63 19.36 -1.19
C GLN A 44 -4.51 18.44 -2.04
N LEU A 45 -4.20 17.14 -2.09
CA LEU A 45 -5.02 16.14 -2.77
C LEU A 45 -6.45 16.07 -2.21
N ASN A 46 -6.60 16.17 -0.89
CA ASN A 46 -7.93 16.13 -0.27
C ASN A 46 -8.73 17.42 -0.53
N LYS A 47 -8.04 18.57 -0.67
CA LYS A 47 -8.63 19.84 -1.11
C LYS A 47 -9.10 19.76 -2.57
N GLU A 48 -8.29 19.19 -3.45
CA GLU A 48 -8.65 18.95 -4.86
C GLU A 48 -9.80 17.95 -5.01
N ALA A 49 -9.80 16.86 -4.23
CA ALA A 49 -10.90 15.90 -4.19
C ALA A 49 -12.20 16.52 -3.66
N SER A 50 -12.11 17.45 -2.71
CA SER A 50 -13.27 18.17 -2.17
C SER A 50 -13.79 19.23 -3.14
N GLY A 51 -12.89 19.90 -3.89
CA GLY A 51 -13.26 20.76 -5.02
C GLY A 51 -13.97 19.97 -6.12
N HIS A 52 -13.48 18.78 -6.48
CA HIS A 52 -14.15 17.92 -7.45
C HIS A 52 -15.47 17.34 -6.96
N ARG A 53 -15.69 17.16 -5.65
CA ARG A 53 -17.02 16.79 -5.11
C ARG A 53 -18.06 17.91 -5.26
N LEU A 54 -17.66 19.18 -5.21
CA LEU A 54 -18.56 20.32 -5.45
C LEU A 54 -18.90 20.48 -6.94
N TYR A 55 -17.96 20.24 -7.86
CA TYR A 55 -18.23 20.26 -9.31
C TYR A 55 -18.89 18.96 -9.84
N GLY A 56 -18.69 17.82 -9.17
CA GLY A 56 -19.29 16.54 -9.52
C GLY A 56 -20.72 16.33 -8.98
N ARG A 57 -21.09 17.01 -7.89
CA ARG A 57 -22.45 16.95 -7.34
C ARG A 57 -23.47 17.73 -8.18
N THR A 58 -23.04 18.81 -8.85
CA THR A 58 -23.88 19.59 -9.77
C THR A 58 -24.13 18.87 -11.10
N ARG A 59 -23.29 17.91 -11.51
CA ARG A 59 -23.54 17.07 -12.71
C ARG A 59 -24.35 15.81 -12.42
N ARG A 60 -24.37 15.31 -11.18
CA ARG A 60 -25.09 14.06 -10.85
C ARG A 60 -26.58 14.26 -10.56
N THR A 61 -27.02 15.48 -10.26
CA THR A 61 -28.44 15.83 -10.07
C THR A 61 -29.19 16.16 -11.37
N HIS A 62 -28.57 15.97 -12.55
CA HIS A 62 -29.24 16.14 -13.85
C HIS A 62 -29.27 14.86 -14.70
N SER A 63 -28.96 13.69 -14.12
CA SER A 63 -28.93 12.42 -14.86
C SER A 63 -29.86 11.33 -14.30
N GLN A 64 -30.79 11.67 -13.40
CA GLN A 64 -31.77 10.72 -12.86
C GLN A 64 -33.17 11.33 -12.80
N THR A 65 -33.69 11.81 -13.94
CA THR A 65 -35.14 11.99 -14.18
C THR A 65 -35.40 11.97 -15.68
N THR A 66 -35.25 10.81 -16.30
CA THR A 66 -35.91 10.43 -17.56
C THR A 66 -36.07 8.91 -17.47
N THR A 67 -37.00 8.41 -16.66
CA THR A 67 -38.30 7.92 -17.16
C THR A 67 -38.22 7.54 -18.63
N ASP A 68 -38.25 6.23 -18.87
CA ASP A 68 -38.67 5.62 -20.12
C ASP A 68 -39.86 6.42 -20.66
N SER A 69 -39.55 7.34 -21.58
CA SER A 69 -40.52 8.08 -22.35
C SER A 69 -40.47 7.40 -23.69
N GLU A 70 -41.47 6.57 -23.90
CA GLU A 70 -41.80 5.96 -25.17
C GLU A 70 -41.57 6.98 -26.28
N SER A 71 -40.76 6.59 -27.26
CA SER A 71 -40.66 7.27 -28.54
C SER A 71 -41.98 7.09 -29.28
N THR A 72 -42.99 7.82 -28.82
CA THR A 72 -44.16 8.13 -29.60
C THR A 72 -43.76 9.32 -30.45
N CYS A 73 -43.60 9.06 -31.74
CA CYS A 73 -43.69 10.07 -32.78
C CYS A 73 -45.03 10.78 -32.58
N THR A 74 -45.03 11.84 -31.77
CA THR A 74 -46.17 12.71 -31.58
C THR A 74 -46.19 13.59 -32.82
N THR A 75 -46.87 13.08 -33.84
CA THR A 75 -47.57 13.92 -34.81
C THR A 75 -48.27 15.04 -34.03
N PRO A 76 -48.17 16.31 -34.45
CA PRO A 76 -48.89 17.38 -33.78
C PRO A 76 -50.38 17.06 -33.90
N THR A 77 -50.99 16.60 -32.80
CA THR A 77 -52.42 16.57 -32.61
C THR A 77 -52.88 18.03 -32.54
N SER A 78 -53.09 18.60 -33.72
CA SER A 78 -54.04 19.68 -33.91
C SER A 78 -55.41 19.12 -33.54
N THR A 79 -55.83 19.30 -32.30
CA THR A 79 -57.25 19.36 -31.95
C THR A 79 -57.84 20.58 -32.66
N ASP A 80 -58.22 20.38 -33.92
CA ASP A 80 -59.18 21.22 -34.64
C ASP A 80 -60.25 20.25 -35.13
N ASP A 81 -61.42 20.34 -34.51
CA ASP A 81 -62.62 19.60 -34.87
C ASP A 81 -63.02 19.97 -36.30
N GLY A 82 -63.01 19.00 -37.22
CA GLY A 82 -63.65 19.19 -38.53
C GLY A 82 -63.03 18.35 -39.65
N GLU A 83 -63.74 17.29 -40.01
CA GLU A 83 -63.67 16.61 -41.31
C GLU A 83 -62.33 15.98 -41.74
N SER A 84 -62.39 14.68 -42.02
CA SER A 84 -61.37 13.97 -42.78
C SER A 84 -61.33 14.50 -44.22
N ASP A 85 -60.70 15.67 -44.42
CA ASP A 85 -60.52 16.36 -45.71
C ASP A 85 -59.51 15.63 -46.64
N TRP A 86 -59.23 14.35 -46.36
CA TRP A 86 -58.47 13.41 -47.20
C TRP A 86 -59.35 12.63 -48.19
N GLU A 87 -60.68 12.83 -48.16
CA GLU A 87 -61.51 12.43 -49.30
C GLU A 87 -61.04 13.19 -50.53
N SER A 88 -60.79 12.49 -51.64
CA SER A 88 -60.38 13.07 -52.91
C SER A 88 -61.23 14.30 -53.22
N PRO A 89 -60.68 15.53 -53.09
CA PRO A 89 -61.50 16.71 -53.23
C PRO A 89 -62.06 16.74 -54.64
N ASP A 90 -63.37 16.84 -54.77
CA ASP A 90 -63.99 17.04 -56.08
C ASP A 90 -63.58 18.42 -56.59
N TYR A 91 -62.46 18.47 -57.31
CA TYR A 91 -61.98 19.66 -58.01
C TYR A 91 -62.82 19.96 -59.26
N SER A 92 -63.89 19.20 -59.51
CA SER A 92 -64.82 19.48 -60.58
C SER A 92 -65.58 20.79 -60.32
N LEU A 93 -65.66 21.61 -61.37
CA LEU A 93 -66.56 22.76 -61.39
C LEU A 93 -68.02 22.34 -61.61
N GLY A 94 -68.33 21.03 -61.63
CA GLY A 94 -69.67 20.47 -61.71
C GLY A 94 -70.05 19.85 -63.03
N GLN A 95 -71.33 19.47 -63.12
CA GLN A 95 -71.93 18.88 -64.31
C GLN A 95 -71.77 19.80 -65.52
N PRO A 96 -71.52 19.25 -66.74
CA PRO A 96 -71.41 20.04 -67.97
C PRO A 96 -72.65 20.89 -68.21
N PHE A 97 -72.51 21.97 -68.98
CA PHE A 97 -73.67 22.79 -69.33
C PHE A 97 -74.70 21.94 -70.10
N PRO A 98 -76.00 22.09 -69.81
CA PRO A 98 -77.06 21.49 -70.62
C PRO A 98 -77.07 22.16 -72.00
N ASN A 99 -77.82 21.59 -72.94
CA ASN A 99 -78.06 22.26 -74.22
C ASN A 99 -78.88 23.54 -73.96
N LEU A 100 -78.34 24.69 -74.39
CA LEU A 100 -78.92 26.01 -74.14
C LEU A 100 -79.53 26.53 -75.44
N GLU A 101 -80.79 26.17 -75.71
CA GLU A 101 -81.54 26.69 -76.85
C GLU A 101 -82.51 27.76 -76.35
N VAL A 102 -82.24 29.02 -76.69
CA VAL A 102 -83.12 30.15 -76.34
C VAL A 102 -84.22 30.24 -77.39
N MET A 103 -85.43 29.83 -77.01
CA MET A 103 -86.54 29.63 -77.95
C MET A 103 -87.30 30.92 -78.30
N ASP A 104 -87.31 31.91 -77.40
CA ASP A 104 -87.88 33.24 -77.65
C ASP A 104 -87.23 34.34 -76.78
N TYR A 105 -87.62 35.60 -77.00
CA TYR A 105 -87.13 36.76 -76.22
C TYR A 105 -87.73 36.86 -74.81
N ALA A 106 -88.70 36.00 -74.47
CA ALA A 106 -89.39 35.91 -73.19
C ALA A 106 -88.99 34.63 -72.42
N ASP A 107 -87.87 34.00 -72.77
CA ASP A 107 -87.34 32.80 -72.14
C ASP A 107 -86.88 33.10 -70.70
N ASN A 108 -87.83 32.96 -69.78
CA ASN A 108 -87.66 33.21 -68.35
C ASN A 108 -87.07 32.01 -67.59
N GLU A 109 -86.72 30.91 -68.28
CA GLU A 109 -86.23 29.69 -67.64
C GLU A 109 -84.76 29.41 -67.96
N THR A 110 -84.37 29.45 -69.24
CA THR A 110 -83.02 29.07 -69.69
C THR A 110 -81.96 30.05 -69.21
N VAL A 111 -82.21 31.36 -69.33
CA VAL A 111 -81.25 32.40 -68.96
C VAL A 111 -81.02 32.46 -67.44
N PRO A 112 -82.06 32.51 -66.58
CA PRO A 112 -81.86 32.45 -65.13
C PRO A 112 -81.22 31.14 -64.65
N GLY A 113 -81.55 30.00 -65.27
CA GLY A 113 -80.92 28.71 -64.98
C GLY A 113 -79.42 28.69 -65.29
N LEU A 114 -79.02 29.30 -66.42
CA LEU A 114 -77.61 29.47 -66.77
C LEU A 114 -76.88 30.39 -65.77
N ILE A 115 -77.49 31.50 -65.38
CA ILE A 115 -76.92 32.43 -64.39
C ILE A 115 -76.68 31.69 -63.07
N SER A 116 -77.67 30.96 -62.56
CA SER A 116 -77.54 30.16 -61.34
C SER A 116 -76.41 29.12 -61.45
N MET A 117 -76.33 28.39 -62.58
CA MET A 117 -75.25 27.42 -62.80
C MET A 117 -73.86 28.08 -62.82
N LEU A 118 -73.74 29.26 -63.43
CA LEU A 118 -72.50 30.03 -63.46
C LEU A 118 -72.10 30.55 -62.07
N GLU A 119 -73.06 31.06 -61.30
CA GLU A 119 -72.84 31.49 -59.92
C GLU A 119 -72.37 30.33 -59.03
N HIS A 120 -73.00 29.15 -59.14
CA HIS A 120 -72.57 27.93 -58.45
C HIS A 120 -71.16 27.48 -58.88
N ARG A 121 -70.83 27.56 -60.17
CA ARG A 121 -69.48 27.27 -60.70
C ARG A 121 -68.43 28.24 -60.17
N ILE A 122 -68.73 29.54 -60.15
CA ILE A 122 -67.84 30.58 -59.59
C ILE A 122 -67.63 30.37 -58.09
N GLY A 123 -68.71 30.08 -57.35
CA GLY A 123 -68.66 29.74 -55.93
C GLY A 123 -67.72 28.57 -55.65
N ARG A 124 -67.86 27.46 -56.41
CA ARG A 124 -66.97 26.30 -56.31
C ARG A 124 -65.53 26.60 -56.67
N MET A 125 -65.30 27.31 -57.77
CA MET A 125 -63.95 27.73 -58.17
C MET A 125 -63.26 28.54 -57.05
N ASN A 126 -63.98 29.46 -56.41
CA ASN A 126 -63.45 30.25 -55.32
C ASN A 126 -63.20 29.41 -54.05
N ALA A 127 -64.07 28.43 -53.76
CA ALA A 127 -63.85 27.48 -52.66
C ALA A 127 -62.60 26.62 -52.89
N ILE A 128 -62.43 26.09 -54.11
CA ILE A 128 -61.23 25.34 -54.50
C ILE A 128 -59.97 26.21 -54.37
N LYS A 129 -59.97 27.44 -54.89
CA LYS A 129 -58.83 28.37 -54.78
C LYS A 129 -58.45 28.63 -53.32
N LYS A 130 -59.43 28.86 -52.44
CA LYS A 130 -59.20 29.06 -51.00
C LYS A 130 -58.60 27.82 -50.35
N ARG A 131 -59.14 26.62 -50.64
CA ARG A 131 -58.60 25.36 -50.12
C ARG A 131 -57.17 25.11 -50.57
N VAL A 132 -56.89 25.22 -51.87
CA VAL A 132 -55.53 25.05 -52.43
C VAL A 132 -54.55 26.04 -51.81
N SER A 133 -54.96 27.30 -51.60
CA SER A 133 -54.10 28.31 -50.96
C SER A 133 -53.80 27.94 -49.51
N ARG A 134 -54.82 27.56 -48.72
CA ARG A 134 -54.67 27.11 -47.33
C ARG A 134 -53.74 25.89 -47.23
N TYR A 135 -53.94 24.87 -48.06
CA TYR A 135 -53.07 23.70 -48.07
C TYR A 135 -51.64 24.03 -48.50
N GLY A 136 -51.47 24.93 -49.47
CA GLY A 136 -50.15 25.42 -49.88
C GLY A 136 -49.41 26.12 -48.74
N GLU A 137 -50.10 26.91 -47.92
CA GLU A 137 -49.54 27.55 -46.73
C GLU A 137 -49.14 26.54 -45.65
N ILE A 138 -50.03 25.60 -45.33
CA ILE A 138 -49.76 24.51 -44.37
C ILE A 138 -48.56 23.68 -44.82
N PHE A 139 -48.52 23.29 -46.11
CA PHE A 139 -47.42 22.52 -46.67
C PHE A 139 -46.08 23.27 -46.55
N ARG A 140 -46.04 24.56 -46.92
CA ARG A 140 -44.82 25.37 -46.82
C ARG A 140 -44.37 25.55 -45.37
N SER A 141 -45.31 25.78 -44.45
CA SER A 141 -45.03 25.89 -43.02
C SER A 141 -44.43 24.59 -42.48
N ASN A 142 -45.05 23.44 -42.79
CA ASN A 142 -44.55 22.13 -42.38
C ASN A 142 -43.18 21.82 -42.98
N LEU A 143 -42.96 22.14 -44.26
CA LEU A 143 -41.67 21.96 -44.91
C LEU A 143 -40.58 22.80 -44.23
N SER A 144 -40.86 24.07 -43.94
CA SER A 144 -39.92 24.95 -43.21
C SER A 144 -39.59 24.41 -41.83
N SER A 145 -40.60 23.97 -41.06
CA SER A 145 -40.40 23.38 -39.73
C SER A 145 -39.57 22.10 -39.79
N CYS A 146 -39.82 21.25 -40.80
CA CYS A 146 -39.06 20.03 -41.00
C CYS A 146 -37.59 20.32 -41.33
N THR A 147 -37.32 21.28 -42.22
CA THR A 147 -35.96 21.71 -42.55
C THR A 147 -35.23 22.32 -41.35
N GLN A 148 -35.91 23.14 -40.53
CA GLN A 148 -35.31 23.69 -39.31
C GLN A 148 -35.00 22.60 -38.29
N HIS A 149 -35.90 21.63 -38.13
CA HIS A 149 -35.68 20.49 -37.24
C HIS A 149 -34.48 19.65 -37.71
N GLU A 150 -34.39 19.35 -39.01
CA GLU A 150 -33.26 18.64 -39.59
C GLU A 150 -31.93 19.37 -39.32
N GLN A 151 -31.89 20.68 -39.53
CA GLN A 151 -30.71 21.49 -39.24
C GLN A 151 -30.31 21.43 -37.75
N SER A 152 -31.30 21.49 -36.85
CA SER A 152 -31.06 21.36 -35.42
C SER A 152 -30.48 19.99 -35.06
N VAL A 153 -31.04 18.90 -35.60
CA VAL A 153 -30.56 17.54 -35.34
C VAL A 153 -29.16 17.34 -35.91
N GLN A 154 -28.88 17.85 -37.11
CA GLN A 154 -27.54 17.80 -37.70
C GLN A 154 -26.51 18.56 -36.85
N GLN A 155 -26.88 19.70 -36.28
CA GLN A 155 -25.98 20.43 -35.40
C GLN A 155 -25.71 19.66 -34.10
N GLN A 156 -26.75 19.11 -33.47
CA GLN A 156 -26.61 18.26 -32.28
C GLN A 156 -25.74 17.03 -32.55
N LEU A 157 -25.86 16.42 -33.73
CA LEU A 157 -25.01 15.30 -34.13
C LEU A 157 -23.54 15.72 -34.18
N LYS A 158 -23.22 16.85 -34.82
CA LYS A 158 -21.85 17.38 -34.90
C LYS A 158 -21.26 17.66 -33.51
N ASP A 159 -22.06 18.24 -32.62
CA ASP A 159 -21.63 18.52 -31.25
C ASP A 159 -21.36 17.22 -30.48
N CYS A 160 -22.24 16.23 -30.59
CA CYS A 160 -22.05 14.89 -30.03
C CYS A 160 -20.80 14.18 -30.58
N GLU A 161 -20.54 14.27 -31.89
CA GLU A 161 -19.34 13.70 -32.51
C GLU A 161 -18.05 14.37 -32.00
N ALA A 162 -18.06 15.69 -31.85
CA ALA A 162 -16.94 16.44 -31.29
C ALA A 162 -16.67 16.05 -29.84
N ASP A 163 -17.71 15.94 -29.02
CA ASP A 163 -17.62 15.50 -27.64
C ASP A 163 -17.12 14.06 -27.54
N LEU A 164 -17.63 13.16 -28.37
CA LEU A 164 -17.17 11.77 -28.44
C LEU A 164 -15.68 11.71 -28.79
N ALA A 165 -15.23 12.46 -29.80
CA ALA A 165 -13.82 12.53 -30.18
C ALA A 165 -12.93 13.05 -29.03
N ASN A 166 -13.40 14.05 -28.28
CA ASN A 166 -12.69 14.57 -27.11
C ASN A 166 -12.62 13.54 -25.98
N LYS A 167 -13.74 12.84 -25.70
CA LYS A 167 -13.78 11.77 -24.69
C LYS A 167 -12.88 10.60 -25.06
N THR A 168 -12.82 10.21 -26.33
CA THR A 168 -11.88 9.19 -26.81
C THR A 168 -10.42 9.60 -26.59
N LYS A 169 -10.06 10.88 -26.83
CA LYS A 169 -8.71 11.38 -26.52
C LYS A 169 -8.39 11.34 -25.03
N GLU A 170 -9.34 11.73 -24.18
CA GLU A 170 -9.20 11.64 -22.71
C GLU A 170 -9.01 10.20 -22.25
N LEU A 171 -9.83 9.26 -22.75
CA LEU A 171 -9.71 7.83 -22.45
C LEU A 171 -8.34 7.29 -22.85
N ASN A 172 -7.85 7.61 -24.04
CA ASN A 172 -6.52 7.19 -24.50
C ASN A 172 -5.40 7.74 -23.61
N LYS A 173 -5.53 8.97 -23.10
CA LYS A 173 -4.56 9.56 -22.16
C LYS A 173 -4.58 8.82 -20.82
N LEU A 174 -5.77 8.51 -20.31
CA LEU A 174 -5.93 7.77 -19.05
C LEU A 174 -5.41 6.33 -19.18
N ASP A 175 -5.69 5.63 -20.28
CA ASP A 175 -5.17 4.28 -20.55
C ASP A 175 -3.63 4.24 -20.53
N ARG A 176 -2.97 5.21 -21.18
CA ARG A 176 -1.50 5.36 -21.11
C ARG A 176 -1.00 5.59 -19.68
N GLN A 177 -1.73 6.38 -18.89
CA GLN A 177 -1.38 6.64 -17.49
C GLN A 177 -1.53 5.37 -16.64
N VAL A 178 -2.59 4.60 -16.84
CA VAL A 178 -2.82 3.31 -16.16
C VAL A 178 -1.68 2.35 -16.47
N LYS A 179 -1.35 2.12 -17.75
CA LYS A 179 -0.24 1.25 -18.17
C LYS A 179 1.10 1.67 -17.57
N LYS A 180 1.36 2.98 -17.48
CA LYS A 180 2.57 3.52 -16.83
C LYS A 180 2.60 3.21 -15.33
N LEU A 181 1.48 3.36 -14.64
CA LEU A 181 1.39 3.05 -13.21
C LEU A 181 1.48 1.55 -12.94
N GLU A 182 0.89 0.71 -13.78
CA GLU A 182 1.00 -0.74 -13.72
C GLU A 182 2.46 -1.20 -13.87
N SER A 183 3.18 -0.68 -14.87
CA SER A 183 4.61 -0.96 -15.05
C SER A 183 5.44 -0.57 -13.82
N LYS A 184 5.18 0.61 -13.24
CA LYS A 184 5.84 1.05 -12.00
C LYS A 184 5.52 0.12 -10.83
N ASN A 185 4.25 -0.25 -10.64
CA ASN A 185 3.85 -1.18 -9.59
C ASN A 185 4.56 -2.53 -9.77
N GLN A 186 4.66 -3.02 -11.00
CA GLN A 186 5.32 -4.28 -11.28
C GLN A 186 6.82 -4.26 -10.91
N VAL A 187 7.52 -3.16 -11.20
CA VAL A 187 8.92 -2.97 -10.78
C VAL A 187 9.03 -2.91 -9.26
N LEU A 188 8.19 -2.09 -8.61
CA LEU A 188 8.19 -1.96 -7.15
C LEU A 188 7.93 -3.31 -6.47
N THR A 189 6.95 -4.08 -6.93
CA THR A 189 6.66 -5.42 -6.39
C THR A 189 7.85 -6.36 -6.51
N ARG A 190 8.53 -6.39 -7.67
CA ARG A 190 9.74 -7.21 -7.85
C ARG A 190 10.86 -6.77 -6.91
N THR A 191 11.09 -5.46 -6.79
CA THR A 191 12.11 -4.91 -5.89
C THR A 191 11.82 -5.24 -4.43
N THR A 192 10.56 -5.12 -4.00
CA THR A 192 10.14 -5.50 -2.65
C THR A 192 10.39 -6.98 -2.39
N GLN A 193 10.06 -7.87 -3.32
CA GLN A 193 10.32 -9.31 -3.19
C GLN A 193 11.81 -9.62 -3.04
N VAL A 194 12.69 -8.92 -3.76
CA VAL A 194 14.14 -9.07 -3.62
C VAL A 194 14.59 -8.66 -2.22
N PHE A 195 14.18 -7.49 -1.74
CA PHE A 195 14.54 -7.03 -0.39
C PHE A 195 13.98 -7.91 0.73
N GLU A 196 12.77 -8.44 0.56
CA GLU A 196 12.19 -9.39 1.53
C GLU A 196 12.99 -10.68 1.60
N LYS A 197 13.44 -11.19 0.44
CA LYS A 197 14.29 -12.38 0.36
C LYS A 197 15.66 -12.13 1.00
N GLU A 198 16.30 -11.01 0.68
CA GLU A 198 17.60 -10.63 1.27
C GLU A 198 17.49 -10.43 2.79
N LYS A 199 16.44 -9.76 3.26
CA LYS A 199 16.17 -9.58 4.69
C LYS A 199 16.06 -10.93 5.38
N LYS A 200 15.28 -11.87 4.83
CA LYS A 200 15.14 -13.22 5.39
C LYS A 200 16.48 -13.95 5.41
N GLN A 201 17.24 -13.90 4.33
CA GLN A 201 18.57 -14.51 4.25
C GLN A 201 19.53 -13.96 5.31
N LEU A 202 19.56 -12.64 5.52
CA LEU A 202 20.38 -12.00 6.55
C LEU A 202 19.94 -12.38 7.97
N GLN A 203 18.63 -12.53 8.20
CA GLN A 203 18.10 -13.00 9.47
C GLN A 203 18.51 -14.45 9.75
N ASP A 204 18.46 -15.32 8.74
CA ASP A 204 18.90 -16.72 8.86
C ASP A 204 20.41 -16.79 9.17
N GLN A 205 21.24 -16.02 8.44
CA GLN A 205 22.68 -15.94 8.70
C GLN A 205 23.03 -15.42 10.10
N LEU A 206 22.28 -14.43 10.60
CA LEU A 206 22.47 -13.91 11.95
C LEU A 206 22.11 -14.98 12.99
N SER A 207 20.99 -15.68 12.81
CA SER A 207 20.57 -16.78 13.68
C SER A 207 21.63 -17.89 13.73
N ASP A 208 22.18 -18.28 12.58
CA ASP A 208 23.24 -19.29 12.49
C ASP A 208 24.52 -18.83 13.20
N ALA A 209 24.93 -17.58 12.99
CA ALA A 209 26.10 -17.01 13.66
C ALA A 209 25.92 -16.95 15.19
N GLU A 210 24.73 -16.59 15.66
CA GLU A 210 24.38 -16.58 17.10
C GLU A 210 24.41 -18.00 17.69
N ALA A 211 23.91 -19.00 16.97
CA ALA A 211 23.94 -20.40 17.40
C ALA A 211 25.39 -20.91 17.52
N MET A 212 26.22 -20.62 16.53
CA MET A 212 27.65 -20.96 16.54
C MET A 212 28.39 -20.26 17.68
N LEU A 213 28.12 -18.99 17.93
CA LEU A 213 28.72 -18.23 19.03
C LEU A 213 28.34 -18.84 20.39
N LYS A 214 27.07 -19.18 20.61
CA LYS A 214 26.60 -19.82 21.85
C LYS A 214 27.27 -21.17 22.08
N SER A 215 27.42 -21.98 21.02
CA SER A 215 28.14 -23.25 21.08
C SER A 215 29.61 -23.05 21.46
N SER A 216 30.30 -22.13 20.80
CA SER A 216 31.71 -21.80 21.09
C SER A 216 31.91 -21.27 22.51
N GLN A 217 31.03 -20.40 23.00
CA GLN A 217 31.07 -19.90 24.38
C GLN A 217 30.88 -21.03 25.40
N SER A 218 29.96 -21.97 25.13
CA SER A 218 29.76 -23.15 25.96
C SER A 218 31.01 -24.04 26.01
N ASP A 219 31.61 -24.29 24.85
CA ASP A 219 32.86 -25.07 24.75
C ASP A 219 34.02 -24.40 25.46
N SER A 220 34.16 -23.08 25.33
CA SER A 220 35.16 -22.29 26.03
C SER A 220 34.99 -22.37 27.55
N ARG A 221 33.76 -22.22 28.07
CA ARG A 221 33.47 -22.36 29.51
C ARG A 221 33.80 -23.76 30.01
N ARG A 222 33.45 -24.79 29.22
CA ARG A 222 33.74 -26.19 29.55
C ARG A 222 35.25 -26.44 29.61
N LEU A 223 36.02 -25.90 28.67
CA LEU A 223 37.48 -26.04 28.65
C LEU A 223 38.12 -25.28 29.82
N GLU A 224 37.67 -24.06 30.10
CA GLU A 224 38.14 -23.27 31.22
C GLU A 224 37.92 -23.98 32.56
N MET A 225 36.75 -24.60 32.76
CA MET A 225 36.47 -25.40 33.96
C MET A 225 37.40 -26.61 34.07
N LYS A 226 37.65 -27.32 32.96
CA LYS A 226 38.61 -28.44 32.93
C LYS A 226 40.03 -27.99 33.28
N MET A 227 40.49 -26.87 32.71
CA MET A 227 41.81 -26.32 33.01
C MET A 227 41.94 -25.89 34.48
N LYS A 228 40.94 -25.19 35.02
CA LYS A 228 40.90 -24.83 36.45
C LYS A 228 40.98 -26.07 37.34
N GLY A 229 40.24 -27.13 37.00
CA GLY A 229 40.33 -28.41 37.71
C GLY A 229 41.71 -29.07 37.63
N ALA A 230 42.34 -29.10 36.46
CA ALA A 230 43.68 -29.64 36.29
C ALA A 230 44.75 -28.83 37.06
N VAL A 231 44.65 -27.50 37.04
CA VAL A 231 45.52 -26.60 37.82
C VAL A 231 45.33 -26.81 39.32
N ALA A 232 44.08 -26.95 39.80
CA ALA A 232 43.81 -27.23 41.20
C ALA A 232 44.37 -28.58 41.65
N ASN A 233 44.19 -29.64 40.84
CA ASN A 233 44.72 -30.98 41.15
C ASN A 233 46.25 -31.01 41.18
N THR A 234 46.91 -30.36 40.22
CA THR A 234 48.38 -30.28 40.18
C THR A 234 48.92 -29.48 41.37
N LYS A 235 48.28 -28.36 41.71
CA LYS A 235 48.61 -27.58 42.93
C LYS A 235 48.49 -28.43 44.20
N ALA A 236 47.36 -29.11 44.40
CA ALA A 236 47.14 -29.98 45.56
C ALA A 236 48.16 -31.13 45.63
N HIS A 237 48.54 -31.71 44.49
CA HIS A 237 49.56 -32.76 44.44
C HIS A 237 50.94 -32.24 44.88
N VAL A 238 51.36 -31.08 44.36
CA VAL A 238 52.64 -30.45 44.73
C VAL A 238 52.66 -30.06 46.21
N GLU A 239 51.57 -29.50 46.73
CA GLU A 239 51.43 -29.18 48.16
C GLU A 239 51.59 -30.44 49.02
N LYS A 240 50.90 -31.54 48.67
CA LYS A 240 51.01 -32.82 49.40
C LYS A 240 52.42 -33.40 49.34
N GLU A 241 53.08 -33.35 48.19
CA GLU A 241 54.48 -33.80 48.05
C GLU A 241 55.46 -32.93 48.84
N CYS A 242 55.24 -31.61 48.88
CA CYS A 242 56.02 -30.69 49.71
C CYS A 242 55.87 -31.03 51.20
N GLU A 243 54.65 -31.20 51.68
CA GLU A 243 54.41 -31.58 53.07
C GLU A 243 55.04 -32.93 53.43
N LYS A 244 54.97 -33.92 52.54
CA LYS A 244 55.63 -35.22 52.76
C LYS A 244 57.14 -35.04 52.91
N ARG A 245 57.78 -34.28 52.02
CA ARG A 245 59.23 -33.99 52.11
C ARG A 245 59.58 -33.28 53.41
N VAL A 246 58.79 -32.30 53.82
CA VAL A 246 58.98 -31.60 55.11
C VAL A 246 58.86 -32.58 56.28
N ARG A 247 57.85 -33.46 56.29
CA ARG A 247 57.70 -34.50 57.32
C ARG A 247 58.90 -35.44 57.36
N THR A 248 59.39 -35.92 56.22
CA THR A 248 60.58 -36.78 56.14
C THR A 248 61.80 -36.09 56.75
N VAL A 249 62.09 -34.86 56.36
CA VAL A 249 63.23 -34.08 56.89
C VAL A 249 63.09 -33.83 58.39
N GLN A 250 61.87 -33.59 58.88
CA GLN A 250 61.62 -33.38 60.30
C GLN A 250 61.86 -34.66 61.12
N THR A 251 61.41 -35.82 60.63
CA THR A 251 61.67 -37.11 61.27
C THR A 251 63.17 -37.43 61.28
N GLU A 252 63.88 -37.24 60.16
CA GLU A 252 65.33 -37.42 60.11
C GLU A 252 66.07 -36.52 61.11
N MET A 253 65.60 -35.27 61.28
CA MET A 253 66.16 -34.35 62.27
C MET A 253 65.91 -34.83 63.70
N GLN A 254 64.69 -35.32 63.99
CA GLN A 254 64.35 -35.90 65.30
C GLN A 254 65.19 -37.14 65.60
N GLU A 255 65.35 -38.06 64.64
CA GLU A 255 66.22 -39.22 64.76
C GLU A 255 67.67 -38.80 65.06
N LYS A 256 68.18 -37.80 64.33
CA LYS A 256 69.53 -37.25 64.57
C LYS A 256 69.68 -36.64 65.96
N MET A 257 68.68 -35.87 66.44
CA MET A 257 68.68 -35.33 67.80
C MET A 257 68.62 -36.44 68.84
N TRP A 258 67.76 -37.43 68.65
CA TRP A 258 67.64 -38.57 69.56
C TRP A 258 68.95 -39.34 69.68
N VAL A 259 69.64 -39.61 68.56
CA VAL A 259 70.97 -40.25 68.58
C VAL A 259 72.00 -39.40 69.34
N LYS A 260 71.96 -38.07 69.18
CA LYS A 260 72.82 -37.16 69.94
C LYS A 260 72.50 -37.21 71.44
N ASP A 261 71.22 -37.15 71.81
CA ASP A 261 70.77 -37.21 73.21
C ASP A 261 71.11 -38.55 73.86
N GLU A 262 70.94 -39.65 73.13
CA GLU A 262 71.30 -40.99 73.57
C GLU A 262 72.81 -41.14 73.78
N ARG A 263 73.64 -40.57 72.89
CA ARG A 263 75.10 -40.49 73.10
C ARG A 263 75.46 -39.64 74.33
N LEU A 264 74.81 -38.50 74.52
CA LEU A 264 75.02 -37.66 75.72
C LEU A 264 74.62 -38.42 76.99
N ARG A 265 73.53 -39.19 76.96
CA ARG A 265 73.09 -40.05 78.07
C ARG A 265 74.12 -41.14 78.38
N GLN A 266 74.68 -41.80 77.36
CA GLN A 266 75.75 -42.80 77.54
C GLN A 266 77.00 -42.17 78.16
N LEU A 267 77.43 -41.01 77.67
CA LEU A 267 78.55 -40.26 78.26
C LEU A 267 78.28 -39.89 79.72
N LYS A 268 77.07 -39.41 80.04
CA LYS A 268 76.67 -39.09 81.41
C LYS A 268 76.72 -40.32 82.32
N ASN A 269 76.24 -41.48 81.86
CA ASN A 269 76.30 -42.72 82.62
C ASN A 269 77.73 -43.15 82.92
N ILE A 270 78.65 -43.07 81.96
CA ILE A 270 80.08 -43.35 82.17
C ILE A 270 80.69 -42.39 83.21
N ILE A 271 80.33 -41.10 83.13
CA ILE A 271 80.78 -40.08 84.10
C ILE A 271 80.22 -40.38 85.50
N SER A 272 78.98 -40.86 85.62
CA SER A 272 78.35 -41.20 86.90
C SER A 272 78.77 -42.57 87.47
N THR A 273 79.21 -43.53 86.66
CA THR A 273 79.68 -44.85 87.12
C THR A 273 81.20 -44.96 87.23
N GLY A 274 81.96 -44.01 86.68
CA GLY A 274 83.44 -43.98 86.72
C GLY A 274 84.05 -43.35 87.98
N GLY A 275 83.25 -42.87 88.93
CA GLY A 275 83.72 -42.16 90.13
C GLY A 275 83.08 -42.65 91.43
N GLY A 276 83.42 -43.85 91.90
CA GLY A 276 83.06 -44.28 93.26
C GLY A 276 83.28 -45.77 93.55
N ARG A 277 84.13 -46.07 94.54
CA ARG A 277 84.69 -47.37 94.92
C ARG A 277 83.74 -48.34 95.67
N GLU A 278 84.11 -49.62 95.56
CA GLU A 278 83.88 -50.84 96.37
C GLU A 278 83.15 -50.78 97.73
N GLY A 279 82.26 -51.76 97.93
CA GLY A 279 81.74 -52.24 99.22
C GLY A 279 80.73 -53.39 99.08
N ARG A 280 81.16 -54.64 99.34
CA ARG A 280 80.41 -55.93 99.33
C ARG A 280 79.91 -56.28 100.77
N PRO A 281 79.07 -57.29 101.07
CA PRO A 281 77.82 -57.86 100.49
C PRO A 281 76.65 -57.93 101.54
N THR A 282 75.42 -58.32 101.15
CA THR A 282 74.62 -59.40 101.81
C THR A 282 73.28 -59.66 101.11
N ALA A 283 72.78 -60.87 101.28
CA ALA A 283 71.70 -61.54 100.54
C ALA A 283 70.27 -61.13 100.93
N ALA A 284 69.30 -61.32 100.01
CA ALA A 284 67.95 -61.79 100.34
C ALA A 284 67.15 -62.23 99.09
N ARG A 285 66.40 -63.32 99.26
CA ARG A 285 65.47 -64.00 98.35
C ARG A 285 64.17 -63.22 98.08
N ARG A 286 63.56 -63.43 96.89
CA ARG A 286 62.12 -63.73 96.63
C ARG A 286 61.93 -63.78 95.10
N CYS A 287 61.52 -64.88 94.45
CA CYS A 287 60.24 -65.61 94.43
C CYS A 287 58.98 -64.79 94.06
N GLN A 288 58.39 -65.22 92.93
CA GLN A 288 56.97 -65.14 92.50
C GLN A 288 56.50 -63.75 92.01
N THR A 289 55.68 -63.60 90.96
CA THR A 289 54.73 -64.47 90.22
C THR A 289 54.69 -64.08 88.75
#